data_AF-A0ABD1XJQ4-F1
#
_entry.id   AF-A0ABD1XJQ4-F1
#
_cell.length_a   1.000
_cell.length_b   1.000
_cell.length_c   1.000
_cell.angle_alpha   90.00
_cell.angle_beta   90.00
_cell.angle_gamma   90.00
#
_symmetry.space_group_name_H-M   'P 1'
#
loop_
_entity.id
_entity.type
_entity.pdbx_description
1 polymer ?
#
loop_
_entity_poly.entity_id
_entity_poly.type
_entity_poly.pdbx_seq_one_letter_code
_entity_poly.pdbx_strand_id
1 'polypeptide(L)'
;MERSILFIFYVSCLMFAIGSSLLQSANAFGTVAEEWCPPINFGPWLEYIRQTSDPDPTIYGMAPTESYLPTELKLPNADPQTGLRTMEGNLFISKRKIVVDKSGKGDFRTIQAAVNAVAHENRERVTIRIRPGVYKERVRIPKDKPYITFQGYPNLTIITFDSIASDVKSPKDNTTLSTFGSATVGVDAMYFFAINIIFQNSASIPPPGSVGKQAVALRISGDMAAFYNCQFLGGQDTLYDHHGRHYFENCYVEGTIDFVFGNGRSLYKNCILNALDNYGAPGSVTAQKRNPNTLDTGFSFVDSSVTGTGQVYLGRAWGNYSRVVFARTYMGDVVIPVGWDDWGIKDRERTAFYAEFNCTGPGAQTSGRAPWSRIISAKEAKPFLSSAFINGRQWLPRDYHDLINSPCSSAICGAPAKASTAIPPPGDFVPAPRDLIPPEIKPSTGFVLRKIQWRKLVMIIFVTGSLLFCI
;
A
#
# COMPACT_ATOMS: atom_id res chain seq x y z
N MET A 1 -72.90 -35.22 5.15
CA MET A 1 -72.14 -33.99 5.48
C MET A 1 -70.85 -34.04 4.69
N GLU A 2 -70.87 -33.97 3.36
CA GLU A 2 -71.36 -32.87 2.53
C GLU A 2 -70.89 -31.49 2.99
N ARG A 3 -70.13 -30.86 2.09
CA ARG A 3 -69.68 -29.46 2.06
C ARG A 3 -68.60 -29.11 3.08
N SER A 4 -67.35 -29.02 2.60
CA SER A 4 -66.39 -27.91 2.84
C SER A 4 -64.91 -28.29 2.60
N ILE A 5 -64.60 -28.99 1.50
CA ILE A 5 -63.21 -29.13 0.99
C ILE A 5 -63.12 -28.63 -0.46
N LEU A 6 -63.96 -27.65 -0.81
CA LEU A 6 -63.99 -27.04 -2.16
C LEU A 6 -64.04 -25.49 -2.10
N PHE A 7 -63.36 -24.89 -1.12
CA PHE A 7 -63.29 -23.43 -0.97
C PHE A 7 -61.87 -22.86 -0.77
N ILE A 8 -60.83 -23.71 -0.82
CA ILE A 8 -59.41 -23.28 -0.71
C ILE A 8 -58.65 -23.45 -2.04
N PHE A 9 -59.33 -23.86 -3.12
CA PHE A 9 -58.76 -23.94 -4.48
C PHE A 9 -59.28 -22.86 -5.45
N TYR A 10 -60.09 -21.89 -4.99
CA TYR A 10 -60.72 -20.87 -5.85
C TYR A 10 -60.21 -19.43 -5.64
N VAL A 11 -59.16 -19.22 -4.83
CA VAL A 11 -58.56 -17.87 -4.63
C VAL A 11 -57.13 -17.77 -5.20
N SER A 12 -56.60 -18.85 -5.80
CA SER A 12 -55.24 -18.85 -6.38
C SER A 12 -55.21 -18.92 -7.92
N CYS A 13 -56.36 -18.76 -8.60
CA CYS A 13 -56.43 -18.77 -10.08
C CYS A 13 -57.28 -17.64 -10.68
N LEU A 14 -57.76 -16.67 -9.88
CA LEU A 14 -58.56 -15.53 -10.36
C LEU A 14 -57.86 -14.18 -10.18
N MET A 15 -56.54 -14.15 -10.30
CA MET A 15 -55.75 -12.93 -10.60
C MET A 15 -54.78 -13.16 -11.78
N PHE A 16 -55.05 -14.18 -12.60
CA PHE A 16 -54.33 -14.48 -13.84
C PHE A 16 -55.17 -14.23 -15.10
N ALA A 17 -56.33 -13.58 -14.97
CA ALA A 17 -57.28 -13.39 -16.06
C ALA A 17 -57.94 -12.00 -16.07
N ILE A 18 -57.20 -10.93 -15.75
CA ILE A 18 -57.52 -9.55 -16.16
C ILE A 18 -56.19 -8.80 -16.38
N GLY A 19 -55.41 -9.24 -17.36
CA GLY A 19 -54.11 -8.65 -17.69
C GLY A 19 -53.72 -8.80 -19.15
N SER A 20 -54.70 -9.05 -20.02
CA SER A 20 -54.49 -9.27 -21.46
C SER A 20 -55.67 -8.75 -22.26
N SER A 21 -55.90 -7.43 -22.17
CA SER A 21 -56.65 -6.64 -23.15
C SER A 21 -56.64 -5.16 -22.75
N LEU A 22 -55.58 -4.44 -23.11
CA LEU A 22 -55.58 -2.99 -23.37
C LEU A 22 -54.17 -2.59 -23.85
N LEU A 23 -53.82 -3.13 -25.02
CA LEU A 23 -52.67 -2.72 -25.82
C LEU A 23 -53.27 -2.06 -27.08
N GLN A 24 -53.57 -0.77 -26.97
CA GLN A 24 -53.68 0.24 -28.05
C GLN A 24 -54.47 1.45 -27.55
N SER A 25 -53.77 2.48 -27.10
CA SER A 25 -53.94 3.86 -27.61
C SER A 25 -53.15 4.86 -26.78
N ALA A 26 -52.48 5.76 -27.51
CA ALA A 26 -52.04 7.09 -27.10
C ALA A 26 -50.71 7.23 -26.34
N ASN A 27 -49.67 7.52 -27.13
CA ASN A 27 -48.67 8.56 -26.88
C ASN A 27 -49.23 9.71 -26.03
N ALA A 28 -48.71 9.88 -24.81
CA ALA A 28 -48.45 11.18 -24.18
C ALA A 28 -47.75 10.96 -22.82
N PHE A 29 -46.76 11.81 -22.54
CA PHE A 29 -46.02 11.97 -21.27
C PHE A 29 -44.86 11.00 -20.95
N GLY A 30 -43.65 11.47 -21.30
CA GLY A 30 -42.57 11.78 -20.34
C GLY A 30 -42.11 10.72 -19.34
N THR A 31 -40.83 10.33 -19.48
CA THR A 31 -39.85 10.06 -18.40
C THR A 31 -40.33 9.24 -17.20
N VAL A 32 -39.91 7.97 -17.08
CA VAL A 32 -39.22 7.39 -15.89
C VAL A 32 -38.72 5.99 -16.28
N ALA A 33 -37.42 5.84 -16.50
CA ALA A 33 -36.73 4.54 -16.49
C ALA A 33 -35.22 4.75 -16.19
N GLU A 34 -34.93 5.42 -15.08
CA GLU A 34 -33.62 5.46 -14.43
C GLU A 34 -33.88 5.50 -12.93
N GLU A 35 -34.03 4.34 -12.31
CA GLU A 35 -33.98 4.22 -10.85
C GLU A 35 -33.84 2.74 -10.54
N TRP A 36 -32.62 2.27 -10.27
CA TRP A 36 -32.27 1.17 -9.33
C TRP A 36 -30.73 1.05 -9.25
N CYS A 37 -30.09 2.16 -8.89
CA CYS A 37 -28.88 2.23 -8.05
C CYS A 37 -28.62 3.73 -7.82
N PRO A 38 -28.77 4.26 -6.59
CA PRO A 38 -28.25 5.59 -6.34
C PRO A 38 -26.73 5.54 -6.58
N PRO A 39 -26.11 6.57 -7.20
CA PRO A 39 -24.66 6.67 -7.17
C PRO A 39 -24.22 6.57 -5.72
N ILE A 40 -23.30 5.65 -5.42
CA ILE A 40 -22.71 5.54 -4.09
C ILE A 40 -22.19 6.94 -3.74
N ASN A 41 -22.83 7.59 -2.77
CA ASN A 41 -22.45 8.93 -2.37
C ASN A 41 -21.13 8.81 -1.59
N PHE A 42 -20.02 8.91 -2.30
CA PHE A 42 -18.67 8.90 -1.73
C PHE A 42 -18.34 10.18 -0.96
N GLY A 43 -19.20 11.21 -0.94
CA GLY A 43 -18.94 12.48 -0.27
C GLY A 43 -18.57 12.36 1.22
N PRO A 44 -19.40 11.70 2.05
CA PRO A 44 -19.08 11.46 3.47
C PRO A 44 -17.80 10.63 3.66
N TRP A 45 -17.54 9.72 2.73
CA TRP A 45 -16.39 8.83 2.77
C TRP A 45 -15.08 9.56 2.41
N LEU A 46 -15.11 10.43 1.41
CA LEU A 46 -14.00 11.29 1.02
C LEU A 46 -13.65 12.27 2.15
N GLU A 47 -14.65 12.88 2.78
CA GLU A 47 -14.44 13.76 3.94
C GLU A 47 -13.83 13.02 5.13
N TYR A 48 -14.16 11.75 5.27
CA TYR A 48 -13.70 10.91 6.36
C TYR A 48 -12.25 10.42 6.21
N ILE A 49 -11.83 10.01 5.00
CA ILE A 49 -10.42 9.64 4.81
C ILE A 49 -9.51 10.87 4.94
N ARG A 50 -9.97 12.05 4.53
CA ARG A 50 -9.23 13.31 4.77
C ARG A 50 -8.86 13.52 6.24
N GLN A 51 -9.75 13.16 7.17
CA GLN A 51 -9.53 13.33 8.62
C GLN A 51 -8.56 12.30 9.24
N THR A 52 -8.24 11.22 8.53
CA THR A 52 -7.43 10.10 9.04
C THR A 52 -6.11 9.90 8.33
N SER A 53 -5.84 10.75 7.34
CA SER A 53 -4.54 10.90 6.70
C SER A 53 -3.71 11.90 7.51
N ASP A 54 -2.37 11.84 7.48
CA ASP A 54 -1.53 12.86 8.17
C ASP A 54 -2.01 14.26 7.72
N PRO A 55 -2.55 15.11 8.61
CA PRO A 55 -3.12 16.39 8.22
C PRO A 55 -2.05 17.19 7.51
N ASP A 56 -2.39 17.76 6.35
CA ASP A 56 -1.47 18.71 5.72
C ASP A 56 -1.33 19.90 6.67
N PRO A 57 -0.13 20.16 7.24
CA PRO A 57 0.06 21.22 8.22
C PRO A 57 -0.29 22.60 7.67
N THR A 58 -0.35 22.77 6.34
CA THR A 58 -0.76 24.02 5.69
C THR A 58 -2.25 24.34 5.84
N ILE A 59 -3.11 23.37 6.16
CA ILE A 59 -4.57 23.56 6.29
C ILE A 59 -4.96 24.13 7.66
N TYR A 60 -4.19 23.85 8.71
CA TYR A 60 -4.55 24.21 10.10
C TYR A 60 -3.76 25.39 10.67
N GLY A 61 -3.04 26.14 9.83
CA GLY A 61 -2.21 27.26 10.30
C GLY A 61 -1.13 26.85 11.30
N MET A 62 -0.83 25.55 11.40
CA MET A 62 0.27 25.05 12.21
C MET A 62 1.56 25.38 11.47
N ALA A 63 2.39 26.24 12.07
CA ALA A 63 3.73 26.50 11.56
C ALA A 63 4.42 25.14 11.30
N PRO A 64 5.12 24.96 10.17
CA PRO A 64 5.86 23.73 9.93
C PRO A 64 6.83 23.53 11.09
N THR A 65 6.53 22.58 11.97
CA THR A 65 7.51 22.11 12.95
C THR A 65 8.56 21.41 12.12
N GLU A 66 9.68 22.11 11.97
CA GLU A 66 10.81 21.82 11.07
C GLU A 66 10.64 22.33 9.64
N SER A 67 11.07 23.58 9.45
CA SER A 67 11.60 24.07 8.19
C SER A 67 12.86 23.27 7.80
N TYR A 68 12.68 22.07 7.26
CA TYR A 68 13.74 21.42 6.48
C TYR A 68 13.82 22.09 5.10
N LEU A 69 14.31 23.32 5.11
CA LEU A 69 15.15 23.76 3.99
C LEU A 69 16.28 22.72 3.93
N PRO A 70 16.58 22.11 2.76
CA PRO A 70 17.84 21.42 2.63
C PRO A 70 18.90 22.49 2.94
N THR A 71 19.51 22.40 4.11
CA THR A 71 20.78 23.08 4.31
C THR A 71 21.62 22.52 3.17
N GLU A 72 22.01 23.38 2.22
CA GLU A 72 23.08 23.05 1.31
C GLU A 72 24.20 22.51 2.21
N LEU A 73 24.36 21.18 2.21
CA LEU A 73 25.65 20.62 2.51
C LEU A 73 26.53 21.26 1.44
N LYS A 74 27.25 22.31 1.84
CA LYS A 74 28.40 22.80 1.11
C LYS A 74 29.24 21.54 0.87
N LEU A 75 29.14 21.00 -0.34
CA LEU A 75 30.17 20.12 -0.85
C LEU A 75 31.45 20.91 -0.61
N PRO A 76 32.44 20.37 0.13
CA PRO A 76 33.71 21.06 0.28
C PRO A 76 34.15 21.45 -1.14
N ASN A 77 34.41 22.75 -1.30
CA ASN A 77 34.74 23.40 -2.57
C ASN A 77 35.48 22.41 -3.47
N ALA A 78 34.91 22.15 -4.65
CA ALA A 78 35.61 21.42 -5.68
C ALA A 78 36.91 22.17 -5.97
N ASP A 79 38.00 21.68 -5.38
CA ASP A 79 39.34 22.15 -5.61
C ASP A 79 39.67 21.89 -7.10
N PRO A 80 39.95 22.92 -7.90
CA PRO A 80 40.22 22.75 -9.32
C PRO A 80 41.56 22.03 -9.60
N GLN A 81 42.35 21.72 -8.57
CA GLN A 81 43.67 21.10 -8.72
C GLN A 81 43.77 19.64 -8.25
N THR A 82 42.78 19.13 -7.53
CA THR A 82 42.67 17.69 -7.27
C THR A 82 41.64 17.10 -8.21
N GLY A 83 42.10 16.70 -9.40
CA GLY A 83 41.33 15.82 -10.27
C GLY A 83 40.85 14.62 -9.48
N LEU A 84 39.60 14.66 -9.03
CA LEU A 84 38.85 13.50 -8.57
C LEU A 84 38.81 12.55 -9.76
N ARG A 85 39.83 11.70 -9.84
CA ARG A 85 39.67 10.39 -10.43
C ARG A 85 38.40 9.85 -9.81
N THR A 86 37.40 9.71 -10.65
CA THR A 86 36.22 8.89 -10.45
C THR A 86 36.59 7.76 -9.49
N MET A 87 35.91 7.67 -8.34
CA MET A 87 35.90 6.42 -7.60
C MET A 87 35.21 5.39 -8.51
N GLU A 88 35.96 4.84 -9.46
CA GLU A 88 35.64 3.66 -10.28
C GLU A 88 35.74 2.41 -9.41
N GLY A 89 35.29 2.50 -8.16
CA GLY A 89 34.89 1.33 -7.38
C GLY A 89 33.42 1.12 -7.64
N ASN A 90 33.04 -0.08 -8.07
CA ASN A 90 31.63 -0.46 -8.13
C ASN A 90 31.03 -0.19 -6.74
N LEU A 91 30.09 0.76 -6.68
CA LEU A 91 29.50 1.24 -5.43
C LEU A 91 28.90 0.09 -4.63
N PHE A 92 28.56 -1.07 -5.20
CA PHE A 92 28.13 -2.28 -4.48
C PHE A 92 29.24 -3.14 -3.87
N ILE A 93 30.52 -2.97 -4.24
CA ILE A 93 31.60 -3.78 -3.72
C ILE A 93 31.75 -3.49 -2.23
N SER A 94 31.26 -4.46 -1.46
CA SER A 94 31.36 -4.47 -0.02
C SER A 94 32.80 -4.68 0.39
N LYS A 95 33.38 -3.71 1.10
CA LYS A 95 34.69 -3.86 1.74
C LYS A 95 34.58 -4.63 3.06
N ARG A 96 33.40 -4.60 3.69
CA ARG A 96 33.14 -5.25 4.97
C ARG A 96 31.78 -5.93 4.98
N LYS A 97 31.78 -7.22 5.34
CA LYS A 97 30.56 -8.02 5.50
C LYS A 97 30.32 -8.28 6.99
N ILE A 98 29.08 -8.11 7.44
CA ILE A 98 28.60 -8.45 8.78
C ILE A 98 27.44 -9.43 8.62
N VAL A 99 27.44 -10.54 9.35
CA VAL A 99 26.40 -11.57 9.28
C VAL A 99 25.48 -11.46 10.49
N VAL A 100 24.18 -11.36 10.23
CA VAL A 100 23.13 -11.43 11.26
C VAL A 100 22.45 -12.79 11.20
N ASP A 101 22.41 -13.49 12.32
CA ASP A 101 21.74 -14.78 12.47
C ASP A 101 21.07 -14.89 13.84
N LYS A 102 19.73 -14.96 13.86
CA LYS A 102 18.94 -15.08 15.09
C LYS A 102 19.29 -16.33 15.93
N SER A 103 19.84 -17.37 15.30
CA SER A 103 20.30 -18.59 16.00
C SER A 103 21.64 -18.41 16.73
N GLY A 104 22.33 -17.29 16.51
CA GLY A 104 23.62 -16.99 17.12
C GLY A 104 24.84 -17.50 16.34
N LYS A 105 24.66 -18.03 15.12
CA LYS A 105 25.75 -18.51 14.25
C LYS A 105 26.30 -17.43 13.30
N GLY A 106 26.08 -16.16 13.60
CA GLY A 106 26.57 -14.99 12.87
C GLY A 106 27.28 -14.03 13.82
N ASP A 107 27.73 -12.89 13.31
CA ASP A 107 28.40 -11.86 14.12
C ASP A 107 27.45 -11.23 15.14
N PHE A 108 26.17 -11.08 14.77
CA PHE A 108 25.12 -10.54 15.62
C PHE A 108 23.84 -11.37 15.56
N ARG A 109 23.07 -11.38 16.66
CA ARG A 109 21.74 -12.01 16.72
C ARG A 109 20.63 -11.09 16.20
N THR A 110 20.81 -9.78 16.31
CA THR A 110 19.82 -8.76 15.93
C THR A 110 20.38 -7.84 14.86
N ILE A 111 19.48 -7.28 14.06
CA ILE A 111 19.82 -6.39 12.95
C ILE A 111 20.27 -5.04 13.51
N GLN A 112 19.60 -4.51 14.54
CA GLN A 112 19.99 -3.24 15.15
C GLN A 112 21.42 -3.30 15.73
N ALA A 113 21.83 -4.42 16.33
CA ALA A 113 23.19 -4.55 16.85
C ALA A 113 24.24 -4.51 15.72
N ALA A 114 23.96 -5.14 14.58
CA ALA A 114 24.83 -5.06 13.41
C ALA A 114 24.92 -3.65 12.83
N VAL A 115 23.81 -2.91 12.79
CA VAL A 115 23.80 -1.49 12.40
C VAL A 115 24.65 -0.65 13.36
N ASN A 116 24.51 -0.87 14.67
CA ASN A 116 25.27 -0.15 15.70
C ASN A 116 26.79 -0.38 15.57
N ALA A 117 27.20 -1.55 15.08
CA ALA A 117 28.61 -1.91 14.88
C ALA A 117 29.26 -1.28 13.63
N VAL A 118 28.48 -0.69 12.73
CA VAL A 118 29.00 0.13 11.64
C VAL A 118 29.52 1.44 12.23
N ALA A 119 30.71 1.89 11.81
CA ALA A 119 31.31 3.12 12.31
C ALA A 119 30.41 4.34 12.02
N HIS A 120 30.49 5.35 12.90
CA HIS A 120 29.96 6.68 12.59
C HIS A 120 30.78 7.29 11.43
N GLU A 121 30.13 8.15 10.64
CA GLU A 121 30.71 8.78 9.44
C GLU A 121 31.30 7.78 8.44
N ASN A 122 30.71 6.58 8.37
CA ASN A 122 31.18 5.50 7.51
C ASN A 122 31.35 5.96 6.05
N ARG A 123 32.50 5.67 5.43
CA ARG A 123 32.80 6.11 4.04
C ARG A 123 32.87 4.98 3.04
N GLU A 124 32.59 3.75 3.48
CA GLU A 124 32.77 2.54 2.67
C GLU A 124 31.54 1.65 2.73
N ARG A 125 31.23 0.90 1.67
CA ARG A 125 30.06 0.03 1.71
C ARG A 125 30.23 -1.11 2.70
N VAL A 126 29.31 -1.18 3.67
CA VAL A 126 29.18 -2.30 4.61
C VAL A 126 27.94 -3.10 4.26
N THR A 127 28.11 -4.39 3.98
CA THR A 127 26.98 -5.30 3.73
C THR A 127 26.64 -6.05 4.99
N ILE A 128 25.44 -5.81 5.51
CA ILE A 128 24.83 -6.58 6.58
C ILE A 128 24.01 -7.69 5.91
N ARG A 129 24.57 -8.91 5.90
CA ARG A 129 23.95 -10.11 5.37
C ARG A 129 23.07 -10.74 6.45
N ILE A 130 21.76 -10.71 6.24
CA ILE A 130 20.76 -11.15 7.21
C ILE A 130 20.28 -12.53 6.80
N ARG A 131 20.50 -13.55 7.63
CA ARG A 131 20.10 -14.94 7.34
C ARG A 131 18.57 -15.10 7.29
N PRO A 132 18.06 -16.22 6.73
CA PRO A 132 16.64 -16.53 6.76
C PRO A 132 16.06 -16.48 8.18
N GLY A 133 14.86 -15.91 8.30
CA GLY A 133 14.15 -15.83 9.56
C GLY A 133 13.25 -14.60 9.66
N VAL A 134 12.35 -14.65 10.66
CA VAL A 134 11.56 -13.51 11.11
C VAL A 134 12.30 -12.82 12.26
N TYR A 135 12.59 -11.54 12.07
CA TYR A 135 13.25 -10.64 13.00
C TYR A 135 12.22 -9.62 13.49
N LYS A 136 11.64 -9.87 14.67
CA LYS A 136 10.68 -8.94 15.30
C LYS A 136 11.43 -7.87 16.10
N GLU A 137 11.85 -6.80 15.42
CA GLU A 137 12.59 -5.69 16.02
C GLU A 137 12.34 -4.39 15.23
N ARG A 138 12.39 -3.24 15.94
CA ARG A 138 12.44 -1.93 15.27
C ARG A 138 13.89 -1.62 14.91
N VAL A 139 14.14 -1.30 13.64
CA VAL A 139 15.49 -0.97 13.16
C VAL A 139 15.56 0.50 12.76
N ARG A 140 16.62 1.18 13.19
CA ARG A 140 16.91 2.58 12.87
C ARG A 140 18.34 2.67 12.33
N ILE A 141 18.45 3.20 11.12
CA ILE A 141 19.72 3.47 10.46
C ILE A 141 19.93 5.00 10.46
N PRO A 142 20.75 5.51 11.39
CA PRO A 142 20.93 6.96 11.58
C PRO A 142 21.71 7.60 10.42
N LYS A 143 21.50 8.90 10.22
CA LYS A 143 22.08 9.69 9.12
C LYS A 143 23.60 9.61 9.02
N ASP A 144 24.28 9.43 10.14
CA ASP A 144 25.74 9.35 10.26
C ASP A 144 26.31 7.96 9.93
N LYS A 145 25.49 7.00 9.45
CA LYS A 145 25.96 5.68 9.00
C LYS A 145 25.60 5.41 7.53
N PRO A 146 26.11 6.21 6.56
CA PRO A 146 25.81 6.00 5.14
C PRO A 146 26.47 4.72 4.59
N TYR A 147 26.10 4.35 3.37
CA TYR A 147 26.65 3.20 2.63
C TYR A 147 26.39 1.82 3.27
N ILE A 148 25.30 1.67 4.03
CA ILE A 148 24.86 0.36 4.53
C ILE A 148 24.06 -0.37 3.46
N THR A 149 24.31 -1.68 3.29
CA THR A 149 23.48 -2.56 2.47
C THR A 149 22.88 -3.66 3.34
N PHE A 150 21.56 -3.81 3.32
CA PHE A 150 20.90 -5.01 3.83
C PHE A 150 20.80 -6.03 2.71
N GLN A 151 21.33 -7.23 2.93
CA GLN A 151 21.25 -8.33 1.98
C GLN A 151 20.59 -9.54 2.66
N GLY A 152 19.36 -9.83 2.27
CA GLY A 152 18.61 -10.98 2.73
C GLY A 152 18.64 -12.14 1.75
N TYR A 153 17.70 -13.06 1.97
CA TYR A 153 17.41 -14.19 1.10
C TYR A 153 15.98 -14.03 0.55
N PRO A 154 15.77 -14.17 -0.77
CA PRO A 154 14.47 -13.93 -1.40
C PRO A 154 13.37 -14.69 -0.66
N ASN A 155 12.30 -14.01 -0.27
CA ASN A 155 11.13 -14.58 0.42
C ASN A 155 11.39 -15.23 1.79
N LEU A 156 12.60 -15.10 2.35
CA LEU A 156 13.01 -15.83 3.57
C LEU A 156 13.48 -14.93 4.70
N THR A 157 13.79 -13.66 4.44
CA THR A 157 14.27 -12.70 5.46
C THR A 157 13.25 -11.61 5.69
N ILE A 158 12.61 -11.63 6.86
CA ILE A 158 11.51 -10.71 7.24
C ILE A 158 11.94 -9.88 8.45
N ILE A 159 11.85 -8.56 8.32
CA ILE A 159 11.98 -7.60 9.43
C ILE A 159 10.57 -7.08 9.74
N THR A 160 10.08 -7.34 10.95
CA THR A 160 8.69 -7.07 11.31
C THR A 160 8.56 -6.36 12.66
N PHE A 161 7.53 -5.54 12.80
CA PHE A 161 7.04 -4.97 14.04
C PHE A 161 5.56 -4.58 13.84
N ASP A 162 4.89 -4.12 14.88
CA ASP A 162 3.43 -3.88 14.90
C ASP A 162 3.04 -2.52 15.49
N SER A 163 3.91 -1.51 15.34
CA SER A 163 3.59 -0.17 15.86
C SER A 163 2.55 0.54 15.01
N ILE A 164 1.71 1.32 15.68
CA ILE A 164 0.82 2.30 15.06
C ILE A 164 1.16 3.72 15.51
N ALA A 165 0.71 4.72 14.76
CA ALA A 165 1.01 6.13 15.02
C ALA A 165 0.57 6.61 16.41
N SER A 166 -0.54 6.07 16.94
CA SER A 166 -1.07 6.42 18.27
C SER A 166 -0.36 5.75 19.45
N ASP A 167 0.59 4.84 19.21
CA ASP A 167 1.32 4.20 20.30
C ASP A 167 2.09 5.24 21.12
N VAL A 168 2.16 5.02 22.44
CA VAL A 168 2.85 5.94 23.35
C VAL A 168 4.36 5.92 23.08
N LYS A 169 4.93 7.08 22.76
CA LYS A 169 6.38 7.27 22.59
C LYS A 169 7.08 7.42 23.93
N SER A 170 6.52 8.26 24.80
CA SER A 170 7.02 8.54 26.15
C SER A 170 5.82 8.70 27.08
N PRO A 171 5.66 7.84 28.11
CA PRO A 171 4.60 8.01 29.09
C PRO A 171 4.68 9.31 29.90
N LYS A 172 5.87 9.96 29.90
CA LYS A 172 6.10 11.20 30.65
C LYS A 172 5.63 12.44 29.92
N ASP A 173 5.69 12.42 28.58
CA ASP A 173 5.46 13.62 27.75
C ASP A 173 4.08 13.58 27.05
N ASN A 174 3.30 12.52 27.30
CA ASN A 174 2.00 12.26 26.64
C ASN A 174 2.06 12.37 25.10
N THR A 175 3.20 12.02 24.51
CA THR A 175 3.42 12.05 23.05
C THR A 175 3.26 10.67 22.44
N THR A 176 2.73 10.62 21.22
CA THR A 176 2.60 9.40 20.44
C THR A 176 3.80 9.20 19.51
N LEU A 177 3.94 8.02 18.93
CA LEU A 177 4.99 7.74 17.92
C LEU A 177 4.84 8.63 16.69
N SER A 178 3.62 9.06 16.36
CA SER A 178 3.22 9.58 15.05
C SER A 178 3.44 8.57 13.92
N THR A 179 2.95 8.87 12.73
CA THR A 179 3.20 8.10 11.51
C THR A 179 4.69 7.90 11.27
N PHE A 180 5.51 8.95 11.51
CA PHE A 180 6.96 8.88 11.35
C PHE A 180 7.62 7.84 12.28
N GLY A 181 7.17 7.76 13.53
CA GLY A 181 7.75 6.89 14.55
C GLY A 181 7.23 5.44 14.50
N SER A 182 6.10 5.18 13.83
CA SER A 182 5.50 3.85 13.75
C SER A 182 6.31 2.85 12.91
N ALA A 183 7.20 3.36 12.03
CA ALA A 183 8.02 2.60 11.11
C ALA A 183 8.69 1.37 11.75
N THR A 184 8.52 0.18 11.18
CA THR A 184 9.32 -1.02 11.56
C THR A 184 10.80 -0.75 11.28
N VAL A 185 11.13 -0.32 10.07
CA VAL A 185 12.49 0.11 9.70
C VAL A 185 12.47 1.59 9.31
N GLY A 186 13.34 2.38 9.94
CA GLY A 186 13.54 3.80 9.63
C GLY A 186 14.96 4.04 9.15
N VAL A 187 15.10 4.59 7.95
CA VAL A 187 16.39 4.80 7.29
C VAL A 187 16.60 6.28 7.04
N ASP A 188 17.54 6.87 7.77
CA ASP A 188 17.94 8.28 7.64
C ASP A 188 19.31 8.44 6.95
N ALA A 189 20.03 7.32 6.75
CA ALA A 189 21.33 7.27 6.08
C ALA A 189 21.25 7.32 4.56
N MET A 190 22.16 8.09 3.94
CA MET A 190 22.33 8.14 2.49
C MET A 190 22.99 6.88 1.93
N TYR A 191 22.77 6.59 0.64
CA TYR A 191 23.33 5.43 -0.06
C TYR A 191 22.96 4.07 0.55
N PHE A 192 21.83 4.00 1.24
CA PHE A 192 21.30 2.76 1.81
C PHE A 192 20.72 1.86 0.71
N PHE A 193 21.17 0.61 0.64
CA PHE A 193 20.59 -0.37 -0.27
C PHE A 193 19.95 -1.54 0.49
N ALA A 194 18.86 -2.08 -0.06
CA ALA A 194 18.26 -3.33 0.41
C ALA A 194 18.03 -4.28 -0.76
N ILE A 195 18.39 -5.54 -0.56
CA ILE A 195 18.25 -6.61 -1.55
C ILE A 195 17.62 -7.81 -0.86
N ASN A 196 16.53 -8.35 -1.42
CA ASN A 196 15.88 -9.57 -0.93
C ASN A 196 15.41 -9.50 0.54
N ILE A 197 14.83 -8.36 0.95
CA ILE A 197 14.30 -8.15 2.30
C ILE A 197 12.80 -7.92 2.23
N ILE A 198 12.07 -8.54 3.14
CA ILE A 198 10.68 -8.21 3.43
C ILE A 198 10.65 -7.27 4.63
N PHE A 199 10.15 -6.06 4.43
CA PHE A 199 9.84 -5.09 5.48
C PHE A 199 8.36 -5.17 5.79
N GLN A 200 8.00 -5.41 7.04
CA GLN A 200 6.60 -5.61 7.42
C GLN A 200 6.23 -4.74 8.63
N ASN A 201 5.05 -4.14 8.57
CA ASN A 201 4.30 -3.76 9.75
C ASN A 201 3.09 -4.69 9.89
N SER A 202 3.06 -5.48 10.95
CA SER A 202 2.03 -6.49 11.22
C SER A 202 0.91 -5.98 12.12
N ALA A 203 0.78 -4.66 12.31
CA ALA A 203 -0.40 -4.09 12.95
C ALA A 203 -1.66 -4.46 12.18
N SER A 204 -2.75 -4.75 12.90
CA SER A 204 -4.02 -5.09 12.28
C SER A 204 -4.51 -3.94 11.39
N ILE A 205 -5.00 -4.26 10.19
CA ILE A 205 -5.64 -3.29 9.31
C ILE A 205 -6.86 -2.73 10.06
N PRO A 206 -6.88 -1.42 10.37
CA PRO A 206 -8.00 -0.85 11.08
C PRO A 206 -9.20 -0.70 10.14
N PRO A 207 -10.43 -0.62 10.68
CA PRO A 207 -11.56 -0.13 9.89
C PRO A 207 -11.22 1.24 9.28
N PRO A 208 -11.71 1.54 8.07
CA PRO A 208 -11.50 2.82 7.42
C PRO A 208 -11.79 3.96 8.38
N GLY A 209 -10.93 4.98 8.34
CA GLY A 209 -10.95 6.20 9.15
C GLY A 209 -10.88 6.05 10.68
N SER A 210 -10.23 4.98 11.13
CA SER A 210 -9.70 4.95 12.49
C SER A 210 -8.57 5.98 12.66
N VAL A 211 -8.64 6.80 13.70
CA VAL A 211 -7.64 7.86 13.97
C VAL A 211 -6.37 7.27 14.58
N GLY A 212 -5.20 7.72 14.08
CA GLY A 212 -3.89 7.36 14.64
C GLY A 212 -3.45 5.91 14.39
N LYS A 213 -4.05 5.24 13.39
CA LYS A 213 -3.79 3.83 13.09
C LYS A 213 -2.78 3.58 11.96
N GLN A 214 -2.15 4.63 11.45
CA GLN A 214 -1.11 4.53 10.43
C GLN A 214 0.04 3.64 10.92
N ALA A 215 0.51 2.73 10.07
CA ALA A 215 1.40 1.64 10.47
C ALA A 215 2.50 1.40 9.41
N VAL A 216 3.60 2.13 9.53
CA VAL A 216 4.66 2.14 8.50
C VAL A 216 5.53 0.88 8.59
N ALA A 217 5.76 0.20 7.47
CA ALA A 217 6.69 -0.93 7.35
C ALA A 217 8.12 -0.44 7.11
N LEU A 218 8.30 0.47 6.15
CA LEU A 218 9.57 1.14 5.89
C LEU A 218 9.35 2.64 5.77
N ARG A 219 10.19 3.42 6.48
CA ARG A 219 10.41 4.83 6.23
C ARG A 219 11.81 5.06 5.66
N ILE A 220 11.90 5.75 4.52
CA ILE A 220 13.17 6.15 3.89
C ILE A 220 13.26 7.68 3.76
N SER A 221 14.20 8.26 4.49
CA SER A 221 14.57 9.69 4.48
C SER A 221 15.95 9.93 3.85
N GLY A 222 16.77 8.88 3.71
CA GLY A 222 18.12 8.98 3.22
C GLY A 222 18.20 9.05 1.70
N ASP A 223 18.83 10.10 1.16
CA ASP A 223 18.99 10.27 -0.28
C ASP A 223 19.84 9.14 -0.93
N MET A 224 19.57 8.86 -2.20
CA MET A 224 20.26 7.85 -3.03
C MET A 224 20.12 6.41 -2.49
N ALA A 225 18.91 6.04 -2.08
CA ALA A 225 18.59 4.69 -1.62
C ALA A 225 18.00 3.80 -2.72
N ALA A 226 18.35 2.51 -2.71
CA ALA A 226 17.88 1.55 -3.71
C ALA A 226 17.37 0.26 -3.08
N PHE A 227 16.26 -0.24 -3.60
CA PHE A 227 15.56 -1.41 -3.10
C PHE A 227 15.32 -2.37 -4.24
N TYR A 228 15.64 -3.63 -4.00
CA TYR A 228 15.72 -4.62 -5.06
C TYR A 228 15.17 -5.95 -4.63
N ASN A 229 14.16 -6.44 -5.36
CA ASN A 229 13.46 -7.67 -4.99
C ASN A 229 13.04 -7.64 -3.51
N CYS A 230 12.60 -6.47 -3.06
CA CYS A 230 12.13 -6.23 -1.70
C CYS A 230 10.61 -6.28 -1.66
N GLN A 231 10.07 -6.62 -0.49
CA GLN A 231 8.63 -6.56 -0.24
C GLN A 231 8.34 -5.60 0.90
N PHE A 232 7.25 -4.86 0.79
CA PHE A 232 6.76 -3.90 1.77
C PHE A 232 5.33 -4.28 2.12
N LEU A 233 5.14 -4.83 3.32
CA LEU A 233 3.89 -5.44 3.76
C LEU A 233 3.28 -4.63 4.89
N GLY A 234 2.02 -4.20 4.75
CA GLY A 234 1.33 -3.38 5.73
C GLY A 234 -0.12 -3.12 5.36
N GLY A 235 -0.77 -2.26 6.15
CA GLY A 235 -2.13 -1.77 5.90
C GLY A 235 -2.13 -0.34 5.39
N GLN A 236 -2.56 0.59 6.23
CA GLN A 236 -2.46 2.02 5.96
C GLN A 236 -1.02 2.52 6.16
N ASP A 237 -0.54 3.34 5.22
CA ASP A 237 0.77 3.99 5.24
C ASP A 237 1.98 3.02 5.21
N THR A 238 1.91 1.94 4.42
CA THR A 238 2.95 0.88 4.38
C THR A 238 4.36 1.40 4.08
N LEU A 239 4.55 2.12 2.98
CA LEU A 239 5.85 2.62 2.51
C LEU A 239 5.90 4.14 2.58
N TYR A 240 6.58 4.66 3.60
CA TYR A 240 6.84 6.07 3.76
C TYR A 240 8.11 6.48 3.00
N ASP A 241 7.93 6.74 1.71
CA ASP A 241 8.94 7.36 0.83
C ASP A 241 9.05 8.86 1.13
N HIS A 242 9.66 9.15 2.28
CA HIS A 242 9.56 10.43 2.97
C HIS A 242 10.22 11.57 2.20
N HIS A 243 11.52 11.46 1.90
CA HIS A 243 12.26 12.42 1.07
C HIS A 243 13.59 11.84 0.58
N GLY A 244 14.12 12.39 -0.50
CA GLY A 244 15.34 11.90 -1.16
C GLY A 244 15.08 11.30 -2.53
N ARG A 245 16.13 10.83 -3.20
CA ARG A 245 16.06 10.13 -4.49
C ARG A 245 16.13 8.64 -4.27
N HIS A 246 15.11 7.92 -4.71
CA HIS A 246 15.02 6.49 -4.47
C HIS A 246 14.74 5.68 -5.73
N TYR A 247 15.23 4.44 -5.73
CA TYR A 247 15.00 3.48 -6.80
C TYR A 247 14.44 2.18 -6.23
N PHE A 248 13.32 1.73 -6.75
CA PHE A 248 12.71 0.46 -6.38
C PHE A 248 12.59 -0.37 -7.66
N GLU A 249 13.22 -1.55 -7.70
CA GLU A 249 13.16 -2.42 -8.86
C GLU A 249 12.80 -3.85 -8.47
N ASN A 250 11.80 -4.42 -9.16
CA ASN A 250 11.26 -5.75 -8.88
C ASN A 250 10.67 -5.87 -7.47
N CYS A 251 10.09 -4.78 -6.94
CA CYS A 251 9.56 -4.77 -5.59
C CYS A 251 8.06 -5.10 -5.55
N TYR A 252 7.61 -5.62 -4.42
CA TYR A 252 6.20 -5.81 -4.10
C TYR A 252 5.81 -4.87 -2.96
N VAL A 253 4.73 -4.11 -3.11
CA VAL A 253 4.18 -3.26 -2.06
C VAL A 253 2.71 -3.61 -1.90
N GLU A 254 2.26 -3.85 -0.66
CA GLU A 254 0.84 -4.03 -0.37
C GLU A 254 0.33 -3.08 0.72
N GLY A 255 -0.95 -2.77 0.66
CA GLY A 255 -1.63 -1.99 1.68
C GLY A 255 -3.03 -1.59 1.29
N THR A 256 -3.63 -0.72 2.10
CA THR A 256 -5.01 -0.24 1.92
C THR A 256 -5.01 1.24 1.52
N ILE A 257 -4.84 2.14 2.48
CA ILE A 257 -4.89 3.60 2.29
C ILE A 257 -3.46 4.15 2.25
N ASP A 258 -3.18 4.96 1.24
CA ASP A 258 -1.93 5.71 1.05
C ASP A 258 -0.67 4.86 1.20
N PHE A 259 -0.71 3.63 0.72
CA PHE A 259 0.32 2.65 1.07
C PHE A 259 1.69 2.92 0.42
N VAL A 260 1.79 3.87 -0.51
CA VAL A 260 3.03 4.53 -0.93
C VAL A 260 2.87 6.06 -0.80
N PHE A 261 3.54 6.68 0.17
CA PHE A 261 3.31 8.09 0.47
C PHE A 261 4.59 8.85 0.84
N GLY A 262 4.53 10.18 0.77
CA GLY A 262 5.64 11.07 1.11
C GLY A 262 6.06 12.01 -0.02
N ASN A 263 7.27 12.56 0.08
CA ASN A 263 7.81 13.58 -0.83
C ASN A 263 9.09 13.11 -1.55
N GLY A 264 9.33 11.82 -1.65
CA GLY A 264 10.43 11.26 -2.44
C GLY A 264 10.41 11.68 -3.91
N ARG A 265 11.59 11.62 -4.53
CA ARG A 265 11.81 11.65 -5.98
C ARG A 265 12.17 10.23 -6.40
N SER A 266 11.17 9.45 -6.78
CA SER A 266 11.31 7.99 -6.77
C SER A 266 10.85 7.35 -8.07
N LEU A 267 11.65 6.39 -8.53
CA LEU A 267 11.33 5.54 -9.67
C LEU A 267 11.07 4.13 -9.17
N TYR A 268 9.85 3.65 -9.39
CA TYR A 268 9.40 2.29 -9.12
C TYR A 268 9.31 1.56 -10.46
N LYS A 269 10.20 0.62 -10.70
CA LYS A 269 10.32 -0.08 -11.97
C LYS A 269 10.00 -1.56 -11.79
N ASN A 270 9.11 -2.09 -12.62
CA ASN A 270 8.69 -3.49 -12.55
C ASN A 270 8.21 -3.90 -11.14
N CYS A 271 7.43 -3.02 -10.51
CA CYS A 271 6.89 -3.26 -9.17
C CYS A 271 5.45 -3.77 -9.25
N ILE A 272 5.05 -4.57 -8.26
CA ILE A 272 3.66 -4.98 -8.04
C ILE A 272 3.11 -4.16 -6.87
N LEU A 273 2.02 -3.45 -7.11
CA LEU A 273 1.29 -2.65 -6.13
C LEU A 273 -0.02 -3.39 -5.84
N ASN A 274 -0.08 -4.08 -4.71
CA ASN A 274 -1.16 -4.97 -4.34
C ASN A 274 -2.11 -4.33 -3.32
N ALA A 275 -3.27 -3.89 -3.79
CA ALA A 275 -4.33 -3.33 -2.97
C ALA A 275 -5.03 -4.41 -2.14
N LEU A 276 -5.04 -4.25 -0.83
CA LEU A 276 -5.78 -5.12 0.08
C LEU A 276 -7.22 -4.64 0.22
N ASP A 277 -8.16 -5.58 0.43
CA ASP A 277 -9.52 -5.22 0.82
C ASP A 277 -9.50 -4.33 2.07
N ASN A 278 -10.30 -3.27 2.01
CA ASN A 278 -10.37 -2.24 3.03
C ASN A 278 -11.83 -2.13 3.50
N TYR A 279 -12.40 -3.26 3.91
CA TYR A 279 -13.78 -3.35 4.37
C TYR A 279 -14.79 -2.87 3.32
N GLY A 280 -14.55 -3.20 2.05
CA GLY A 280 -15.38 -2.76 0.92
C GLY A 280 -15.26 -1.27 0.54
N ALA A 281 -14.46 -0.49 1.27
CA ALA A 281 -14.18 0.90 0.94
C ALA A 281 -12.93 1.00 0.04
N PRO A 282 -12.85 1.98 -0.87
CA PRO A 282 -11.65 2.16 -1.69
C PRO A 282 -10.39 2.52 -0.87
N GLY A 283 -9.26 1.88 -1.14
CA GLY A 283 -7.96 2.36 -0.68
C GLY A 283 -7.38 3.45 -1.58
N SER A 284 -6.09 3.71 -1.43
CA SER A 284 -5.32 4.56 -2.33
C SER A 284 -3.91 4.04 -2.43
N VAL A 285 -3.42 3.90 -3.67
CA VAL A 285 -2.05 3.45 -3.92
C VAL A 285 -1.07 4.51 -3.46
N THR A 286 -1.31 5.78 -3.80
CA THR A 286 -0.35 6.86 -3.53
C THR A 286 -0.92 8.06 -2.78
N ALA A 287 -0.09 8.68 -1.94
CA ALA A 287 -0.32 10.03 -1.41
C ALA A 287 0.98 10.85 -1.44
N GLN A 288 1.19 11.59 -2.54
CA GLN A 288 2.43 12.32 -2.76
C GLN A 288 2.33 13.77 -2.23
N LYS A 289 3.38 14.24 -1.56
CA LYS A 289 3.38 15.48 -0.75
C LYS A 289 4.20 16.64 -1.34
N ARG A 290 4.38 16.70 -2.65
CA ARG A 290 5.19 17.76 -3.26
C ARG A 290 4.60 19.14 -2.97
N ASN A 291 5.38 19.94 -2.24
CA ASN A 291 5.11 21.34 -1.95
C ASN A 291 6.42 22.01 -1.47
N PRO A 292 6.83 23.18 -2.01
CA PRO A 292 6.23 23.95 -3.11
C PRO A 292 6.55 23.38 -4.51
N ASN A 293 6.10 24.07 -5.56
CA ASN A 293 6.31 23.66 -6.97
C ASN A 293 7.77 23.61 -7.41
N THR A 294 8.68 24.29 -6.71
CA THR A 294 10.11 24.33 -7.02
C THR A 294 10.84 23.02 -6.70
N LEU A 295 10.24 22.16 -5.87
CA LEU A 295 10.81 20.83 -5.60
C LEU A 295 10.71 19.96 -6.85
N ASP A 296 11.77 19.24 -7.18
CA ASP A 296 11.75 18.25 -8.27
C ASP A 296 11.45 16.84 -7.75
N THR A 297 10.44 16.70 -6.88
CA THR A 297 10.02 15.43 -6.25
C THR A 297 8.80 14.82 -6.95
N GLY A 298 8.50 13.55 -6.71
CA GLY A 298 7.38 12.86 -7.37
C GLY A 298 7.62 11.36 -7.45
N PHE A 299 6.54 10.62 -7.66
CA PHE A 299 6.59 9.17 -7.85
C PHE A 299 6.36 8.82 -9.32
N SER A 300 7.23 7.98 -9.88
CA SER A 300 7.03 7.42 -11.21
C SER A 300 7.05 5.89 -11.15
N PHE A 301 5.94 5.29 -11.55
CA PHE A 301 5.76 3.84 -11.66
C PHE A 301 5.86 3.45 -13.13
N VAL A 302 6.84 2.61 -13.45
CA VAL A 302 7.21 2.27 -14.82
C VAL A 302 7.20 0.75 -14.97
N ASP A 303 6.55 0.24 -16.02
CA ASP A 303 6.44 -1.20 -16.30
C ASP A 303 5.92 -2.01 -15.09
N SER A 304 5.04 -1.40 -14.29
CA SER A 304 4.56 -1.93 -13.02
C SER A 304 3.14 -2.51 -13.14
N SER A 305 2.57 -3.02 -12.06
CA SER A 305 1.16 -3.40 -12.01
C SER A 305 0.45 -2.90 -10.75
N VAL A 306 -0.82 -2.51 -10.89
CA VAL A 306 -1.76 -2.26 -9.79
C VAL A 306 -2.80 -3.38 -9.82
N THR A 307 -2.79 -4.23 -8.80
CA THR A 307 -3.67 -5.40 -8.67
C THR A 307 -4.12 -5.54 -7.23
N GLY A 308 -4.88 -6.59 -6.89
CA GLY A 308 -5.21 -6.92 -5.52
C GLY A 308 -6.65 -7.32 -5.33
N THR A 309 -7.13 -7.23 -4.10
CA THR A 309 -8.49 -7.59 -3.69
C THR A 309 -9.35 -6.38 -3.32
N GLY A 310 -8.74 -5.24 -2.99
CA GLY A 310 -9.43 -4.00 -2.64
C GLY A 310 -9.53 -3.02 -3.81
N GLN A 311 -10.65 -2.30 -3.89
CA GLN A 311 -10.79 -1.16 -4.81
C GLN A 311 -9.86 -0.01 -4.39
N VAL A 312 -9.31 0.77 -5.32
CA VAL A 312 -8.35 1.84 -5.02
C VAL A 312 -8.43 3.03 -5.97
N TYR A 313 -8.10 4.21 -5.44
CA TYR A 313 -7.56 5.32 -6.23
C TYR A 313 -6.09 5.05 -6.57
N LEU A 314 -5.63 5.44 -7.76
CA LEU A 314 -4.22 5.50 -8.14
C LEU A 314 -3.44 6.48 -7.24
N GLY A 315 -4.07 7.56 -6.81
CA GLY A 315 -3.44 8.51 -5.90
C GLY A 315 -4.33 9.62 -5.41
N ARG A 316 -3.95 10.20 -4.27
CA ARG A 316 -4.62 11.33 -3.63
C ARG A 316 -3.64 12.47 -3.37
N ALA A 317 -4.01 13.69 -3.69
CA ALA A 317 -3.08 14.84 -3.72
C ALA A 317 -2.78 15.38 -2.32
N TRP A 318 -1.96 14.70 -1.52
CA TRP A 318 -1.59 15.14 -0.17
C TRP A 318 -0.91 16.52 -0.16
N GLY A 319 -0.01 16.78 -1.12
CA GLY A 319 0.62 18.10 -1.32
C GLY A 319 -0.04 18.91 -2.43
N ASN A 320 0.03 20.24 -2.33
CA ASN A 320 -0.56 21.14 -3.32
C ASN A 320 -0.02 20.96 -4.75
N TYR A 321 1.22 20.52 -4.91
CA TYR A 321 1.85 20.26 -6.21
C TYR A 321 2.16 18.78 -6.41
N SER A 322 1.34 17.91 -5.79
CA SER A 322 1.49 16.45 -5.82
C SER A 322 1.79 15.94 -7.23
N ARG A 323 2.77 15.04 -7.37
CA ARG A 323 3.22 14.54 -8.68
C ARG A 323 3.36 13.03 -8.69
N VAL A 324 2.53 12.37 -9.49
CA VAL A 324 2.50 10.91 -9.64
C VAL A 324 2.31 10.57 -11.13
N VAL A 325 3.12 9.65 -11.64
CA VAL A 325 3.04 9.17 -13.03
C VAL A 325 3.01 7.65 -13.05
N PHE A 326 1.97 7.06 -13.65
CA PHE A 326 1.94 5.65 -14.03
C PHE A 326 2.22 5.52 -15.53
N ALA A 327 3.24 4.74 -15.89
CA ALA A 327 3.68 4.59 -17.27
C ALA A 327 3.90 3.11 -17.62
N ARG A 328 3.21 2.63 -18.66
CA ARG A 328 3.23 1.21 -19.05
C ARG A 328 2.84 0.29 -17.90
N THR A 329 1.89 0.74 -17.09
CA THR A 329 1.43 0.01 -15.91
C THR A 329 0.19 -0.81 -16.26
N TYR A 330 0.17 -2.08 -15.89
CA TYR A 330 -1.06 -2.88 -15.93
C TYR A 330 -1.96 -2.51 -14.73
N MET A 331 -3.21 -2.17 -14.97
CA MET A 331 -4.20 -1.80 -13.96
C MET A 331 -5.33 -2.83 -13.99
N GLY A 332 -5.43 -3.61 -12.92
CA GLY A 332 -6.57 -4.50 -12.68
C GLY A 332 -7.86 -3.72 -12.42
N ASP A 333 -8.98 -4.43 -12.34
CA ASP A 333 -10.32 -3.91 -12.05
C ASP A 333 -10.47 -3.37 -10.60
N VAL A 334 -9.41 -3.48 -9.81
CA VAL A 334 -9.24 -2.78 -8.54
C VAL A 334 -9.17 -1.25 -8.69
N VAL A 335 -8.74 -0.72 -9.84
CA VAL A 335 -8.64 0.73 -10.03
C VAL A 335 -10.01 1.30 -10.37
N ILE A 336 -10.54 2.16 -9.48
CA ILE A 336 -11.86 2.76 -9.69
C ILE A 336 -11.85 3.74 -10.88
N PRO A 337 -12.99 3.94 -11.58
CA PRO A 337 -13.02 4.74 -12.81
C PRO A 337 -12.45 6.16 -12.67
N VAL A 338 -12.79 6.88 -11.59
CA VAL A 338 -12.28 8.25 -11.34
C VAL A 338 -10.77 8.29 -11.18
N GLY A 339 -10.15 7.22 -10.68
CA GLY A 339 -8.71 7.00 -10.60
C GLY A 339 -7.97 7.89 -9.60
N TRP A 340 -8.36 9.14 -9.43
CA TRP A 340 -7.59 10.16 -8.73
C TRP A 340 -8.46 11.00 -7.79
N ASP A 341 -7.90 11.39 -6.65
CA ASP A 341 -8.54 12.25 -5.66
C ASP A 341 -7.71 13.51 -5.42
N ASP A 342 -8.36 14.67 -5.35
CA ASP A 342 -7.73 15.98 -5.15
C ASP A 342 -7.53 16.30 -3.66
N TRP A 343 -7.74 15.32 -2.78
CA TRP A 343 -7.75 15.50 -1.34
C TRP A 343 -8.86 16.45 -0.85
N GLY A 344 -9.97 16.56 -1.60
CA GLY A 344 -11.06 17.51 -1.32
C GLY A 344 -10.68 18.97 -1.44
N ILE A 345 -9.53 19.27 -2.04
CA ILE A 345 -9.02 20.63 -2.22
C ILE A 345 -8.98 20.92 -3.71
N LYS A 346 -10.06 21.54 -4.20
CA LYS A 346 -10.27 21.83 -5.62
C LYS A 346 -9.14 22.61 -6.28
N ASP A 347 -8.41 23.42 -5.52
CA ASP A 347 -7.26 24.16 -6.03
C ASP A 347 -6.12 23.24 -6.49
N ARG A 348 -6.00 22.03 -5.89
CA ARG A 348 -5.02 21.02 -6.25
C ARG A 348 -5.27 20.40 -7.61
N GLU A 349 -6.52 20.39 -8.09
CA GLU A 349 -6.84 19.97 -9.45
C GLU A 349 -6.06 20.78 -10.50
N ARG A 350 -5.72 22.05 -10.19
CA ARG A 350 -4.98 22.94 -11.11
C ARG A 350 -3.46 22.76 -11.03
N THR A 351 -2.95 22.23 -9.92
CA THR A 351 -1.51 22.25 -9.60
C THR A 351 -0.88 20.87 -9.46
N ALA A 352 -1.67 19.84 -9.17
CA ALA A 352 -1.21 18.45 -9.15
C ALA A 352 -0.89 17.96 -10.58
N PHE A 353 0.14 17.12 -10.69
CA PHE A 353 0.52 16.46 -11.93
C PHE A 353 0.30 14.96 -11.80
N TYR A 354 -0.94 14.52 -12.08
CA TYR A 354 -1.34 13.12 -12.07
C TYR A 354 -1.53 12.63 -13.49
N ALA A 355 -0.69 11.69 -13.89
CA ALA A 355 -0.58 11.31 -15.29
C ALA A 355 -0.49 9.81 -15.52
N GLU A 356 -1.09 9.37 -16.63
CA GLU A 356 -1.05 8.02 -17.15
C GLU A 356 -0.44 8.03 -18.57
N PHE A 357 0.46 7.08 -18.84
CA PHE A 357 1.07 6.89 -20.15
C PHE A 357 1.05 5.41 -20.54
N ASN A 358 0.28 5.06 -21.58
CA ASN A 358 0.25 3.71 -22.14
C ASN A 358 -0.04 2.61 -21.10
N CYS A 359 -0.92 2.90 -20.13
CA CYS A 359 -1.41 1.91 -19.17
C CYS A 359 -2.38 0.93 -19.84
N THR A 360 -2.47 -0.29 -19.33
CA THR A 360 -3.30 -1.37 -19.90
C THR A 360 -4.08 -2.10 -18.82
N GLY A 361 -5.04 -2.94 -19.21
CA GLY A 361 -5.87 -3.71 -18.27
C GLY A 361 -7.24 -3.06 -18.00
N PRO A 362 -8.14 -3.78 -17.33
CA PRO A 362 -9.54 -3.34 -17.13
C PRO A 362 -9.66 -2.04 -16.32
N GLY A 363 -8.73 -1.77 -15.39
CA GLY A 363 -8.71 -0.53 -14.61
C GLY A 363 -8.08 0.67 -15.34
N ALA A 364 -7.49 0.47 -16.52
CA ALA A 364 -6.80 1.52 -17.28
C ALA A 364 -7.73 2.36 -18.17
N GLN A 365 -9.05 2.13 -18.14
CA GLN A 365 -9.99 2.90 -18.95
C GLN A 365 -10.03 4.36 -18.51
N THR A 366 -9.72 5.27 -19.43
CA THR A 366 -9.50 6.69 -19.11
C THR A 366 -10.75 7.57 -19.19
N SER A 367 -11.85 7.08 -19.78
CA SER A 367 -13.06 7.89 -20.03
C SER A 367 -13.78 8.34 -18.75
N GLY A 368 -13.61 7.62 -17.65
CA GLY A 368 -14.20 7.94 -16.35
C GLY A 368 -13.26 8.68 -15.39
N ARG A 369 -12.05 9.03 -15.82
CA ARG A 369 -11.04 9.65 -14.95
C ARG A 369 -11.44 11.03 -14.48
N ALA A 370 -10.89 11.43 -13.34
CA ALA A 370 -10.96 12.81 -12.87
C ALA A 370 -10.56 13.78 -14.00
N PRO A 371 -11.38 14.81 -14.33
CA PRO A 371 -11.17 15.66 -15.52
C PRO A 371 -9.85 16.43 -15.55
N TRP A 372 -9.21 16.60 -14.39
CA TRP A 372 -7.93 17.28 -14.22
C TRP A 372 -6.71 16.34 -14.30
N SER A 373 -6.93 15.03 -14.30
CA SER A 373 -5.88 14.06 -14.57
C SER A 373 -5.44 14.09 -16.04
N ARG A 374 -4.25 13.56 -16.33
CA ARG A 374 -3.61 13.73 -17.63
C ARG A 374 -3.31 12.39 -18.29
N ILE A 375 -3.79 12.21 -19.52
CA ILE A 375 -3.23 11.21 -20.42
C ILE A 375 -2.14 11.89 -21.24
N ILE A 376 -0.88 11.51 -20.98
CA ILE A 376 0.28 12.23 -21.51
C ILE A 376 0.86 11.56 -22.75
N SER A 377 1.50 12.33 -23.62
CA SER A 377 2.20 11.81 -24.81
C SER A 377 3.52 11.12 -24.44
N ALA A 378 4.11 10.37 -25.39
CA ALA A 378 5.44 9.77 -25.20
C ALA A 378 6.53 10.82 -24.93
N LYS A 379 6.41 12.02 -25.54
CA LYS A 379 7.34 13.14 -25.33
C LYS A 379 7.26 13.67 -23.90
N GLU A 380 6.05 13.85 -23.37
CA GLU A 380 5.80 14.28 -21.99
C GLU A 380 6.18 13.21 -20.96
N ALA A 381 5.98 11.93 -21.29
CA ALA A 381 6.32 10.82 -20.41
C ALA A 381 7.83 10.62 -20.27
N LYS A 382 8.60 10.86 -21.34
CA LYS A 382 10.06 10.59 -21.44
C LYS A 382 10.88 10.92 -20.19
N PRO A 383 10.72 12.06 -19.50
CA PRO A 383 11.51 12.40 -18.31
C PRO A 383 11.29 11.44 -17.13
N PHE A 384 10.14 10.77 -17.08
CA PHE A 384 9.72 9.89 -15.97
C PHE A 384 10.03 8.41 -16.22
N LEU A 385 10.34 8.01 -17.46
CA LEU A 385 10.41 6.58 -17.85
C LEU A 385 11.69 5.85 -17.43
N SER A 386 12.71 6.54 -16.92
CA SER A 386 14.03 5.95 -16.70
C SER A 386 14.70 6.50 -15.45
N SER A 387 15.82 5.89 -15.06
CA SER A 387 16.64 6.34 -13.93
C SER A 387 17.15 7.79 -14.09
N ALA A 388 17.07 8.39 -15.28
CA ALA A 388 17.29 9.83 -15.44
C ALA A 388 16.35 10.67 -14.56
N PHE A 389 15.11 10.20 -14.34
CA PHE A 389 14.15 10.86 -13.45
C PHE A 389 14.72 11.07 -12.06
N ILE A 390 15.57 10.19 -11.55
CA ILE A 390 16.14 10.22 -10.19
C ILE A 390 17.65 10.54 -10.20
N ASN A 391 18.16 11.07 -11.31
CA ASN A 391 19.59 11.25 -11.55
C ASN A 391 20.43 9.98 -11.33
N GLY A 392 19.86 8.81 -11.60
CA GLY A 392 20.43 7.51 -11.24
C GLY A 392 21.82 7.26 -11.79
N ARG A 393 22.20 7.85 -12.95
CA ARG A 393 23.58 7.76 -13.47
C ARG A 393 24.65 8.27 -12.49
N GLN A 394 24.29 9.15 -11.56
CA GLN A 394 25.22 9.74 -10.59
C GLN A 394 25.50 8.83 -9.40
N TRP A 395 24.59 7.91 -9.05
CA TRP A 395 24.61 7.23 -7.75
C TRP A 395 24.17 5.77 -7.78
N LEU A 396 23.38 5.35 -8.78
CA LEU A 396 23.12 3.94 -9.02
C LEU A 396 24.38 3.30 -9.59
N PRO A 397 24.78 2.12 -9.09
CA PRO A 397 26.01 1.51 -9.56
C PRO A 397 25.83 0.90 -10.96
N ARG A 398 26.90 0.92 -11.76
CA ARG A 398 26.85 0.55 -13.19
C ARG A 398 26.63 -0.95 -13.45
N ASP A 399 27.09 -1.82 -12.55
CA ASP A 399 27.12 -3.28 -12.75
C ASP A 399 26.10 -4.02 -11.87
N TYR A 400 24.94 -3.41 -11.64
CA TYR A 400 23.95 -3.93 -10.69
C TYR A 400 23.38 -5.31 -11.09
N HIS A 401 23.12 -5.54 -12.38
CA HIS A 401 22.51 -6.77 -12.88
C HIS A 401 23.38 -8.02 -12.63
N ASP A 402 24.70 -7.88 -12.52
CA ASP A 402 25.61 -8.99 -12.27
C ASP A 402 25.54 -9.49 -10.82
N LEU A 403 25.03 -8.66 -9.89
CA LEU A 403 24.92 -8.99 -8.47
C LEU A 403 23.60 -9.66 -8.08
N ILE A 404 22.49 -9.32 -8.75
CA ILE A 404 21.21 -10.04 -8.59
C ILE A 404 21.34 -11.49 -9.05
N ASN A 405 22.08 -11.68 -10.15
CA ASN A 405 22.26 -12.96 -10.80
C ASN A 405 23.47 -13.74 -10.29
N SER A 406 24.22 -13.20 -9.32
CA SER A 406 25.33 -13.92 -8.71
C SER A 406 24.77 -15.13 -7.97
N PRO A 407 25.08 -16.37 -8.41
CA PRO A 407 24.47 -17.55 -7.83
C PRO A 407 24.80 -17.63 -6.34
N CYS A 408 23.76 -17.80 -5.51
CA CYS A 408 23.91 -18.32 -4.15
C CYS A 408 24.86 -19.53 -4.27
N SER A 409 26.08 -19.46 -3.70
CA SER A 409 27.02 -20.58 -3.82
C SER A 409 26.28 -21.85 -3.43
N SER A 410 26.31 -22.84 -4.33
CA SER A 410 25.44 -24.01 -4.44
C SER A 410 25.45 -24.98 -3.25
N ALA A 411 25.86 -24.53 -2.06
CA ALA A 411 25.86 -25.30 -0.83
C ALA A 411 24.61 -25.10 0.05
N ILE A 412 23.74 -24.10 -0.21
CA ILE A 412 22.60 -23.79 0.69
C ILE A 412 21.26 -23.53 -0.04
N CYS A 413 21.27 -23.21 -1.33
CA CYS A 413 20.05 -22.95 -2.10
C CYS A 413 19.79 -24.12 -3.05
N GLY A 414 18.76 -24.94 -2.79
CA GLY A 414 18.27 -25.93 -3.76
C GLY A 414 17.89 -25.26 -5.08
N ALA A 415 18.16 -25.93 -6.20
CA ALA A 415 18.03 -25.37 -7.55
C ALA A 415 16.64 -24.75 -7.81
N PRO A 416 16.55 -23.65 -8.59
CA PRO A 416 15.26 -23.10 -8.99
C PRO A 416 14.54 -24.06 -9.93
N ALA A 417 13.25 -24.29 -9.68
CA ALA A 417 12.38 -24.95 -10.65
C ALA A 417 12.30 -24.10 -11.92
N LYS A 418 12.54 -24.71 -13.09
CA LYS A 418 12.34 -24.06 -14.39
C LYS A 418 10.90 -23.56 -14.48
N ALA A 419 10.72 -22.26 -14.74
CA ALA A 419 9.44 -21.70 -15.12
C ALA A 419 8.99 -22.32 -16.45
N SER A 420 7.88 -23.05 -16.42
CA SER A 420 7.22 -23.56 -17.62
C SER A 420 6.31 -22.47 -18.20
N THR A 421 6.58 -22.05 -19.43
CA THR A 421 5.78 -21.08 -20.21
C THR A 421 4.57 -21.74 -20.87
N ALA A 422 3.66 -22.32 -20.08
CA ALA A 422 2.42 -22.87 -20.62
C ALA A 422 1.23 -22.45 -19.74
N ILE A 423 0.32 -21.66 -20.31
CA ILE A 423 -0.98 -21.34 -19.75
C ILE A 423 -1.87 -22.59 -19.92
N PRO A 424 -2.38 -23.22 -18.85
CA PRO A 424 -3.35 -24.30 -19.00
C PRO A 424 -4.76 -23.72 -19.28
N PRO A 425 -5.58 -24.38 -20.11
CA PRO A 425 -6.95 -23.94 -20.40
C PRO A 425 -7.90 -24.17 -19.21
N PRO A 426 -9.03 -23.44 -19.14
CA PRO A 426 -9.96 -23.53 -18.02
C PRO A 426 -10.92 -24.72 -18.16
N GLY A 427 -11.08 -25.49 -17.08
CA GLY A 427 -12.20 -26.43 -16.87
C GLY A 427 -11.78 -27.82 -16.43
N ASP A 428 -11.92 -28.10 -15.12
CA ASP A 428 -12.91 -29.07 -14.61
C ASP A 428 -12.69 -29.31 -13.11
N PHE A 429 -13.73 -29.04 -12.32
CA PHE A 429 -13.78 -29.32 -10.89
C PHE A 429 -13.76 -30.84 -10.67
N VAL A 430 -12.72 -31.33 -9.99
CA VAL A 430 -12.69 -32.68 -9.39
C VAL A 430 -12.59 -32.52 -7.87
N PRO A 431 -13.47 -33.16 -7.07
CA PRO A 431 -13.55 -32.94 -5.63
C PRO A 431 -12.39 -33.57 -4.87
N ALA A 432 -12.04 -32.96 -3.73
CA ALA A 432 -10.94 -33.35 -2.86
C ALA A 432 -11.04 -34.81 -2.36
N PRO A 433 -9.91 -35.52 -2.19
CA PRO A 433 -9.89 -36.86 -1.61
C PRO A 433 -10.38 -36.82 -0.15
N ARG A 434 -11.33 -37.71 0.16
CA ARG A 434 -11.59 -38.16 1.53
C ARG A 434 -10.38 -38.96 1.97
N ASP A 435 -9.76 -38.56 3.08
CA ASP A 435 -9.25 -39.42 4.14
C ASP A 435 -8.43 -38.57 5.10
N LEU A 436 -8.97 -38.34 6.31
CA LEU A 436 -8.31 -38.16 7.61
C LEU A 436 -9.40 -37.79 8.63
N ILE A 437 -10.11 -38.82 9.08
CA ILE A 437 -11.10 -38.77 10.17
C ILE A 437 -10.33 -38.92 11.50
N PRO A 438 -10.45 -37.99 12.47
CA PRO A 438 -10.07 -38.25 13.87
C PRO A 438 -11.16 -39.10 14.56
N PRO A 439 -10.81 -39.97 15.53
CA PRO A 439 -11.74 -40.92 16.10
C PRO A 439 -12.85 -40.28 16.94
N GLU A 440 -14.04 -40.88 16.87
CA GLU A 440 -15.27 -40.56 17.59
C GLU A 440 -15.08 -40.50 19.12
N ILE A 441 -15.62 -39.46 19.74
CA ILE A 441 -15.92 -39.42 21.17
C ILE A 441 -17.36 -39.93 21.34
N LYS A 442 -17.51 -41.10 21.97
CA LYS A 442 -18.83 -41.64 22.36
C LYS A 442 -19.44 -40.86 23.52
N PRO A 443 -20.78 -40.68 23.55
CA PRO A 443 -21.47 -39.91 24.58
C PRO A 443 -21.69 -40.73 25.87
N SER A 444 -21.25 -40.19 27.01
CA SER A 444 -21.64 -40.69 28.33
C SER A 444 -22.93 -40.02 28.80
N THR A 445 -23.94 -40.84 29.05
CA THR A 445 -25.19 -40.56 29.75
C THR A 445 -24.97 -39.96 31.15
N GLY A 446 -25.77 -38.95 31.53
CA GLY A 446 -25.82 -38.45 32.91
C GLY A 446 -26.67 -37.18 33.07
N PHE A 447 -27.99 -37.34 33.16
CA PHE A 447 -28.96 -36.32 33.56
C PHE A 447 -28.75 -35.85 35.01
N VAL A 448 -28.72 -34.53 35.26
CA VAL A 448 -29.44 -33.89 36.40
C VAL A 448 -29.83 -32.46 36.01
N LEU A 449 -31.11 -32.25 35.70
CA LEU A 449 -31.74 -30.93 35.58
C LEU A 449 -32.29 -30.50 36.95
N ARG A 450 -31.84 -29.35 37.47
CA ARG A 450 -32.56 -28.64 38.54
C ARG A 450 -33.51 -27.62 37.90
N LYS A 451 -34.80 -27.73 38.27
CA LYS A 451 -35.88 -26.77 38.04
C LYS A 451 -35.49 -25.37 38.52
N ILE A 452 -35.94 -24.31 37.81
CA ILE A 452 -36.61 -23.12 38.36
C ILE A 452 -37.40 -22.42 37.24
N GLN A 453 -38.55 -21.88 37.63
CA GLN A 453 -39.72 -21.51 36.86
C GLN A 453 -39.59 -20.18 36.10
N TRP A 454 -40.15 -20.12 34.89
CA TRP A 454 -40.48 -18.86 34.20
C TRP A 454 -41.95 -18.50 34.43
N ARG A 455 -42.20 -17.34 35.04
CA ARG A 455 -43.51 -16.66 35.03
C ARG A 455 -43.33 -15.23 34.49
N LYS A 456 -44.06 -14.95 33.40
CA LYS A 456 -44.66 -13.66 32.98
C LYS A 456 -43.75 -12.41 32.84
N LEU A 457 -43.63 -11.90 31.60
CA LEU A 457 -43.99 -10.53 31.20
C LEU A 457 -43.92 -10.41 29.66
N VAL A 458 -45.06 -10.44 28.97
CA VAL A 458 -45.76 -9.31 28.32
C VAL A 458 -45.02 -8.68 27.13
N MET A 459 -45.61 -8.95 25.97
CA MET A 459 -45.45 -8.41 24.63
C MET A 459 -46.06 -7.00 24.54
N ILE A 460 -45.35 -6.01 24.00
CA ILE A 460 -45.95 -4.85 23.29
C ILE A 460 -45.06 -4.49 22.09
N ILE A 461 -45.61 -4.75 20.91
CA ILE A 461 -45.23 -4.19 19.61
C ILE A 461 -46.11 -2.93 19.44
N PHE A 462 -45.54 -1.81 19.01
CA PHE A 462 -46.31 -0.72 18.43
C PHE A 462 -45.87 -0.42 17.00
N VAL A 463 -46.91 -0.22 16.19
CA VAL A 463 -47.01 -0.11 14.75
C VAL A 463 -47.23 1.37 14.39
N THR A 464 -46.78 1.78 13.20
CA THR A 464 -47.14 3.00 12.42
C THR A 464 -46.81 4.37 13.04
N GLY A 465 -46.29 5.38 12.34
CA GLY A 465 -46.35 5.69 10.91
C GLY A 465 -47.40 6.76 10.63
N SER A 466 -46.95 8.04 10.59
CA SER A 466 -47.49 9.20 9.83
C SER A 466 -47.97 10.42 10.63
N LEU A 467 -47.66 11.60 10.05
CA LEU A 467 -48.15 12.98 10.29
C LEU A 467 -47.65 13.69 11.57
N LEU A 468 -47.38 15.01 11.62
CA LEU A 468 -47.13 16.11 10.68
C LEU A 468 -46.89 17.35 11.59
N PHE A 469 -45.93 18.23 11.24
CA PHE A 469 -45.81 19.67 11.58
C PHE A 469 -45.79 20.23 13.02
N CYS A 470 -44.86 21.21 13.18
CA CYS A 470 -44.81 22.36 14.13
C CYS A 470 -44.57 22.01 15.62
N ILE A 471 -43.55 22.51 16.33
CA ILE A 471 -42.75 23.76 16.31
C ILE A 471 -41.29 23.43 16.63
#